data_AF-A0AAU5IYA4-F1
#
_entry.id   AF-A0AAU5IYA4-F1
#
_cell.length_a   1.000
_cell.length_b   1.000
_cell.length_c   1.000
_cell.angle_alpha   90.00
_cell.angle_beta   90.00
_cell.angle_gamma   90.00
#
_symmetry.space_group_name_H-M   'P 1'
#
loop_
_entity.id
_entity.type
_entity.pdbx_description
1 polymer ?
#
loop_
_entity_poly.entity_id
_entity_poly.type
_entity_poly.pdbx_seq_one_letter_code
_entity_poly.pdbx_strand_id
1 'polypeptide(L)'
;MTTADLVFTRGPVFTADPARTRASSLAVTGDRITAVGHDEVRELIGPNTEVVDLTGKLLLPGFQDAHIHPVFAGVELAQCDLTGTVGAAEYLARIRAYADAHPERAWITGGGWSLESFDGGLPTRQLLDSVVPDRPVLLANRDHHGAWANTRALELAGITAATPDPPDGRIEREPDGSPGGVLQEGAQALVARLVPPTTPADRLAGLLRSQRLLHSLGVTGWQDALLGVFNGNTDPSDAYLTAARDGSLTARVTGAMWWDRERGAEQIDELVARRAQLSHGRFRAGSVKIMQDGIAENFTAAMTSPYLDGCGCATANSGLSFVDPDALRGHVTRLDALGFQVHFHALGDRAVREALDAVEAAVEANGRRGNRHHLAHLQVVHPDDIGRFARLGAIANIQPLWAAHEPQMDELTIPFLGPERAAWQYPFGDLLRAGATLAAGSDWPVSSADPVQGIHVAVNRREPGSTDSRVFLPEQRLDPASAVAAYTAGSAHVNGVDDAGSLLPGNLADLVVLDRDILTAPPEEIGGARVLRTYVGGELVHSG
;
A
#
# COMPACT_ATOMS: atom_id res chain seq x y z
N MET A 1 22.61 -35.93 -16.48
CA MET A 1 21.52 -34.95 -16.67
C MET A 1 21.46 -34.13 -15.40
N THR A 2 21.44 -32.81 -15.52
CA THR A 2 21.21 -31.90 -14.37
C THR A 2 19.75 -32.06 -13.94
N THR A 3 19.54 -32.59 -12.74
CA THR A 3 18.22 -32.73 -12.12
C THR A 3 17.84 -31.43 -11.42
N ALA A 4 16.55 -31.11 -11.39
CA ALA A 4 16.02 -29.94 -10.68
C ALA A 4 15.83 -30.22 -9.18
N ASP A 5 15.83 -29.18 -8.35
CA ASP A 5 15.55 -29.29 -6.91
C ASP A 5 14.03 -29.35 -6.65
N LEU A 6 13.25 -28.59 -7.41
CA LEU A 6 11.79 -28.49 -7.30
C LEU A 6 11.15 -28.47 -8.69
N VAL A 7 10.08 -29.25 -8.89
CA VAL A 7 9.31 -29.32 -10.15
C VAL A 7 7.82 -29.25 -9.88
N PHE A 8 7.13 -28.31 -10.55
CA PHE A 8 5.68 -28.21 -10.59
C PHE A 8 5.13 -28.89 -11.85
N THR A 9 4.06 -29.67 -11.74
CA THR A 9 3.52 -30.44 -12.88
C THR A 9 2.00 -30.52 -12.89
N ARG A 10 1.41 -30.92 -14.03
CA ARG A 10 -0.01 -31.35 -14.17
C ARG A 10 -1.06 -30.26 -13.90
N GLY A 11 -0.71 -29.00 -14.07
CA GLY A 11 -1.67 -27.90 -13.94
C GLY A 11 -1.16 -26.60 -14.54
N PRO A 12 -2.01 -25.58 -14.65
CA PRO A 12 -1.69 -24.34 -15.32
C PRO A 12 -0.56 -23.58 -14.61
N VAL A 13 0.36 -23.08 -15.42
CA VAL A 13 1.44 -22.16 -15.06
C VAL A 13 1.23 -20.89 -15.89
N PHE A 14 1.01 -19.75 -15.25
CA PHE A 14 0.94 -18.45 -15.93
C PHE A 14 2.27 -17.73 -15.76
N THR A 15 2.91 -17.37 -16.86
CA THR A 15 4.28 -16.82 -16.80
C THR A 15 4.33 -15.32 -16.53
N ALA A 16 3.22 -14.59 -16.75
CA ALA A 16 3.16 -13.14 -16.66
C ALA A 16 4.22 -12.40 -17.53
N ASP A 17 4.73 -13.04 -18.59
CA ASP A 17 5.58 -12.38 -19.57
C ASP A 17 4.75 -11.44 -20.48
N PRO A 18 5.37 -10.56 -21.28
CA PRO A 18 4.63 -9.65 -22.16
C PRO A 18 3.67 -10.36 -23.13
N ALA A 19 3.96 -11.59 -23.55
CA ALA A 19 3.07 -12.39 -24.38
C ALA A 19 2.01 -13.18 -23.58
N ARG A 20 2.03 -13.10 -22.25
CA ARG A 20 1.08 -13.73 -21.31
C ARG A 20 0.95 -15.23 -21.54
N THR A 21 2.08 -15.88 -21.75
CA THR A 21 2.18 -17.30 -22.09
C THR A 21 1.72 -18.20 -20.95
N ARG A 22 1.32 -19.42 -21.32
CA ARG A 22 0.91 -20.47 -20.39
C ARG A 22 1.75 -21.72 -20.61
N ALA A 23 2.01 -22.41 -19.52
CA ALA A 23 2.72 -23.68 -19.49
C ALA A 23 1.98 -24.66 -18.57
N SER A 24 2.45 -25.91 -18.47
CA SER A 24 1.89 -26.90 -17.56
C SER A 24 2.89 -27.50 -16.59
N SER A 25 4.15 -27.07 -16.66
CA SER A 25 5.23 -27.50 -15.77
C SER A 25 6.34 -26.45 -15.67
N LEU A 26 7.01 -26.42 -14.53
CA LEU A 26 8.12 -25.51 -14.23
C LEU A 26 9.13 -26.22 -13.34
N ALA A 27 10.42 -26.05 -13.63
CA ALA A 27 11.53 -26.60 -12.84
C ALA A 27 12.41 -25.50 -12.27
N VAL A 28 12.88 -25.70 -11.04
CA VAL A 28 13.76 -24.79 -10.28
C VAL A 28 15.03 -25.53 -9.88
N THR A 29 16.17 -24.85 -10.00
CA THR A 29 17.47 -25.31 -9.48
C THR A 29 18.10 -24.16 -8.70
N GLY A 30 18.47 -24.39 -7.44
CA GLY A 30 18.84 -23.34 -6.50
C GLY A 30 17.73 -22.30 -6.37
N ASP A 31 18.07 -21.03 -6.57
CA ASP A 31 17.13 -19.92 -6.45
C ASP A 31 16.46 -19.50 -7.78
N ARG A 32 16.67 -20.26 -8.86
CA ARG A 32 16.27 -19.86 -10.21
C ARG A 32 15.46 -20.90 -10.97
N ILE A 33 14.56 -20.38 -11.79
CA ILE A 33 13.78 -21.16 -12.75
C ILE A 33 14.72 -21.66 -13.84
N THR A 34 14.77 -22.98 -14.03
CA THR A 34 15.66 -23.64 -15.01
C THR A 34 14.91 -23.98 -16.30
N ALA A 35 13.62 -24.33 -16.21
CA ALA A 35 12.79 -24.64 -17.37
C ALA A 35 11.32 -24.31 -17.11
N VAL A 36 10.62 -23.90 -18.17
CA VAL A 36 9.17 -23.66 -18.18
C VAL A 36 8.63 -24.26 -19.47
N GLY A 37 7.58 -25.08 -19.37
CA GLY A 37 7.08 -25.83 -20.52
C GLY A 37 6.00 -26.84 -20.15
N HIS A 38 6.03 -28.01 -20.77
CA HIS A 38 5.04 -29.06 -20.58
C HIS A 38 5.67 -30.35 -20.06
N ASP A 39 5.32 -31.51 -20.62
CA ASP A 39 5.77 -32.81 -20.12
C ASP A 39 7.29 -33.00 -20.21
N GLU A 40 7.98 -32.29 -21.11
CA GLU A 40 9.44 -32.32 -21.24
C GLU A 40 10.17 -31.84 -19.98
N VAL A 41 9.56 -30.97 -19.18
CA VAL A 41 10.13 -30.50 -17.91
C VAL A 41 10.26 -31.64 -16.89
N ARG A 42 9.45 -32.69 -17.03
CA ARG A 42 9.46 -33.85 -16.13
C ARG A 42 10.71 -34.70 -16.27
N GLU A 43 11.44 -34.58 -17.39
CA GLU A 43 12.73 -35.24 -17.58
C GLU A 43 13.81 -34.72 -16.61
N LEU A 44 13.59 -33.56 -15.99
CA LEU A 44 14.47 -32.98 -14.98
C LEU A 44 14.24 -33.54 -13.57
N ILE A 45 13.24 -34.41 -13.38
CA ILE A 45 12.94 -35.01 -12.07
C ILE A 45 13.98 -36.09 -11.75
N GLY A 46 14.75 -35.83 -10.70
CA GLY A 46 15.71 -36.76 -10.11
C GLY A 46 15.19 -37.41 -8.82
N PRO A 47 16.00 -38.28 -8.20
CA PRO A 47 15.63 -38.98 -6.96
C PRO A 47 15.41 -38.06 -5.75
N ASN A 48 15.97 -36.84 -5.76
CA ASN A 48 15.88 -35.86 -4.67
C ASN A 48 14.98 -34.66 -5.00
N THR A 49 14.35 -34.65 -6.17
CA THR A 49 13.52 -33.52 -6.62
C THR A 49 12.20 -33.51 -5.86
N GLU A 50 11.84 -32.38 -5.25
CA GLU A 50 10.48 -32.17 -4.76
C GLU A 50 9.54 -31.99 -5.96
N VAL A 51 8.41 -32.71 -5.96
CA VAL A 51 7.40 -32.60 -7.02
C VAL A 51 6.09 -32.08 -6.46
N VAL A 52 5.62 -30.96 -7.00
CA VAL A 52 4.35 -30.31 -6.63
C VAL A 52 3.30 -30.54 -7.72
N ASP A 53 2.17 -31.12 -7.33
CA ASP A 53 1.05 -31.39 -8.22
C ASP A 53 0.09 -30.19 -8.30
N LEU A 54 0.04 -29.58 -9.48
CA LEU A 54 -0.83 -28.45 -9.80
C LEU A 54 -2.23 -28.87 -10.29
N THR A 55 -2.60 -30.15 -10.24
CA THR A 55 -3.97 -30.57 -10.60
C THR A 55 -4.99 -29.78 -9.77
N GLY A 56 -5.87 -29.05 -10.46
CA GLY A 56 -6.89 -28.17 -9.87
C GLY A 56 -6.37 -26.85 -9.29
N LYS A 57 -5.08 -26.53 -9.44
CA LYS A 57 -4.39 -25.38 -8.84
C LYS A 57 -3.80 -24.49 -9.93
N LEU A 58 -3.31 -23.31 -9.58
CA LEU A 58 -2.61 -22.41 -10.49
C LEU A 58 -1.26 -21.99 -9.92
N LEU A 59 -0.21 -22.07 -10.73
CA LEU A 59 1.09 -21.49 -10.42
C LEU A 59 1.23 -20.12 -11.07
N LEU A 60 1.56 -19.12 -10.25
CA LEU A 60 1.84 -17.74 -10.65
C LEU A 60 3.27 -17.34 -10.21
N PRO A 61 3.87 -16.28 -10.78
CA PRO A 61 4.94 -15.58 -10.08
C PRO A 61 4.44 -15.13 -8.71
N GLY A 62 5.31 -15.18 -7.71
CA GLY A 62 5.02 -14.65 -6.38
C GLY A 62 4.59 -13.20 -6.49
N PHE A 63 3.54 -12.83 -5.75
CA PHE A 63 3.05 -11.46 -5.75
C PHE A 63 4.11 -10.52 -5.18
N GLN A 64 4.11 -9.28 -5.64
CA GLN A 64 4.84 -8.18 -5.03
C GLN A 64 3.90 -7.02 -4.75
N ASP A 65 4.07 -6.43 -3.58
CA ASP A 65 3.33 -5.23 -3.20
C ASP A 65 4.13 -3.97 -3.51
N ALA A 66 3.65 -3.12 -4.42
CA ALA A 66 4.35 -1.91 -4.82
C ALA A 66 4.19 -0.73 -3.84
N HIS A 67 3.33 -0.84 -2.83
CA HIS A 67 3.10 0.22 -1.84
C HIS A 67 2.49 -0.38 -0.58
N ILE A 68 3.26 -0.43 0.50
CA ILE A 68 2.83 -1.00 1.78
C ILE A 68 3.66 -0.42 2.94
N HIS A 69 3.22 -0.60 4.19
CA HIS A 69 3.91 -0.14 5.41
C HIS A 69 4.20 -1.28 6.41
N PRO A 70 4.97 -2.33 6.07
CA PRO A 70 4.96 -3.60 6.79
C PRO A 70 5.49 -3.51 8.22
N VAL A 71 6.48 -2.67 8.50
CA VAL A 71 7.01 -2.57 9.88
C VAL A 71 5.94 -1.97 10.80
N PHE A 72 5.31 -0.88 10.36
CA PHE A 72 4.25 -0.22 11.13
C PHE A 72 3.02 -1.11 11.28
N ALA A 73 2.53 -1.69 10.19
CA ALA A 73 1.42 -2.63 10.22
C ALA A 73 1.69 -3.81 11.14
N GLY A 74 2.92 -4.35 11.10
CA GLY A 74 3.32 -5.46 11.96
C GLY A 74 3.33 -5.08 13.43
N VAL A 75 3.79 -3.87 13.77
CA VAL A 75 3.71 -3.34 15.14
C VAL A 75 2.27 -3.15 15.56
N GLU A 76 1.44 -2.52 14.72
CA GLU A 76 0.02 -2.26 14.99
C GLU A 76 -0.79 -3.54 15.20
N LEU A 77 -0.53 -4.59 14.42
CA LEU A 77 -1.13 -5.91 14.62
C LEU A 77 -0.85 -6.53 16.01
N ALA A 78 0.17 -6.06 16.73
CA ALA A 78 0.43 -6.46 18.11
C ALA A 78 -0.27 -5.58 19.16
N GLN A 79 -1.00 -4.56 18.73
CA GLN A 79 -1.69 -3.60 19.56
C GLN A 79 -3.21 -3.85 19.54
N CYS A 80 -4.02 -2.84 19.89
CA CYS A 80 -5.48 -2.94 19.84
C CYS A 80 -5.96 -2.91 18.38
N ASP A 81 -6.04 -4.08 17.75
CA ASP A 81 -6.52 -4.23 16.38
C ASP A 81 -8.04 -4.10 16.28
N LEU A 82 -8.50 -3.07 15.56
CA LEU A 82 -9.91 -2.79 15.31
C LEU A 82 -10.32 -3.10 13.87
N THR A 83 -9.42 -3.64 13.05
CA THR A 83 -9.67 -3.97 11.64
C THR A 83 -10.85 -4.91 11.48
N GLY A 84 -11.71 -4.63 10.50
CA GLY A 84 -12.90 -5.43 10.20
C GLY A 84 -14.00 -5.36 11.27
N THR A 85 -13.88 -4.47 12.25
CA THR A 85 -14.94 -4.17 13.21
C THR A 85 -15.93 -3.19 12.58
N VAL A 86 -17.23 -3.35 12.86
CA VAL A 86 -18.25 -2.42 12.39
C VAL A 86 -19.15 -2.01 13.56
N GLY A 87 -19.34 -0.69 13.70
CA GLY A 87 -20.24 -0.11 14.69
C GLY A 87 -19.61 0.21 16.04
N ALA A 88 -19.97 1.36 16.59
CA ALA A 88 -19.40 1.93 17.81
C ALA A 88 -19.40 0.97 19.02
N ALA A 89 -20.48 0.20 19.22
CA ALA A 89 -20.59 -0.69 20.37
C ALA A 89 -19.55 -1.83 20.36
N GLU A 90 -19.28 -2.41 19.19
CA GLU A 90 -18.28 -3.48 19.04
C GLU A 90 -16.86 -2.93 19.18
N TYR A 91 -16.58 -1.73 18.63
CA TYR A 91 -15.30 -1.05 18.86
C TYR A 91 -15.03 -0.87 20.36
N LEU A 92 -16.00 -0.32 21.09
CA LEU A 92 -15.86 -0.10 22.54
C LEU A 92 -15.66 -1.41 23.31
N ALA A 93 -16.35 -2.49 22.92
CA ALA A 93 -16.16 -3.81 23.52
C ALA A 93 -14.74 -4.36 23.29
N ARG A 94 -14.22 -4.25 22.06
CA ARG A 94 -12.85 -4.69 21.72
C ARG A 94 -11.78 -3.87 22.43
N ILE A 95 -11.94 -2.54 22.45
CA ILE A 95 -11.03 -1.63 23.15
C ILE A 95 -10.97 -1.97 24.64
N ARG A 96 -12.15 -2.17 25.28
CA ARG A 96 -12.22 -2.60 26.67
C ARG A 96 -11.53 -3.94 26.91
N ALA A 97 -11.83 -4.94 26.09
CA ALA A 97 -11.24 -6.27 26.21
C ALA A 97 -9.71 -6.23 26.07
N TYR A 98 -9.19 -5.45 25.13
CA TYR A 98 -7.75 -5.25 24.98
C TYR A 98 -7.14 -4.57 26.19
N ALA A 99 -7.77 -3.51 26.69
CA ALA A 99 -7.32 -2.75 27.85
C ALA A 99 -7.31 -3.59 29.14
N ASP A 100 -8.30 -4.46 29.33
CA ASP A 100 -8.40 -5.39 30.46
C ASP A 100 -7.36 -6.52 30.38
N ALA A 101 -7.06 -7.00 29.16
CA ALA A 101 -6.07 -8.06 28.92
C ALA A 101 -4.61 -7.58 29.06
N HIS A 102 -4.37 -6.26 28.98
CA HIS A 102 -3.03 -5.66 29.05
C HIS A 102 -2.93 -4.58 30.13
N PRO A 103 -3.09 -4.94 31.42
CA PRO A 103 -3.05 -3.97 32.53
C PRO A 103 -1.67 -3.32 32.71
N GLU A 104 -0.60 -3.94 32.20
CA GLU A 104 0.77 -3.43 32.26
C GLU A 104 1.06 -2.31 31.25
N ARG A 105 0.21 -2.15 30.22
CA ARG A 105 0.39 -1.12 29.19
C ARG A 105 -0.06 0.24 29.73
N ALA A 106 0.87 1.20 29.77
CA ALA A 106 0.60 2.56 30.21
C ALA A 106 -0.28 3.37 29.23
N TRP A 107 -0.27 2.99 27.95
CA TRP A 107 -1.08 3.56 26.87
C TRP A 107 -1.87 2.46 26.18
N ILE A 108 -3.08 2.78 25.72
CA ILE A 108 -3.80 1.95 24.77
C ILE A 108 -3.62 2.55 23.38
N THR A 109 -2.92 1.81 22.53
CA THR A 109 -2.67 2.17 21.13
C THR A 109 -3.14 1.05 20.22
N GLY A 110 -3.25 1.34 18.93
CA GLY A 110 -3.75 0.44 17.90
C GLY A 110 -4.42 1.24 16.79
N GLY A 111 -5.21 0.57 15.96
CA GLY A 111 -5.84 1.23 14.82
C GLY A 111 -6.84 0.37 14.08
N GLY A 112 -7.30 0.86 12.94
CA GLY A 112 -8.20 0.14 12.04
C GLY A 112 -9.69 0.45 12.21
N TRP A 113 -10.06 1.51 12.94
CA TRP A 113 -11.47 1.94 13.02
C TRP A 113 -11.87 2.77 11.81
N SER A 114 -13.07 2.53 11.28
CA SER A 114 -13.56 3.21 10.07
C SER A 114 -14.42 4.43 10.40
N LEU A 115 -14.30 5.48 9.59
CA LEU A 115 -15.02 6.75 9.76
C LEU A 115 -16.54 6.54 9.69
N GLU A 116 -17.02 5.77 8.72
CA GLU A 116 -18.42 5.48 8.46
C GLU A 116 -19.15 4.77 9.62
N SER A 117 -18.42 4.21 10.57
CA SER A 117 -19.01 3.61 11.78
C SER A 117 -19.51 4.65 12.79
N PHE A 118 -19.22 5.93 12.57
CA PHE A 118 -19.56 7.04 13.46
C PHE A 118 -20.24 8.16 12.68
N ASP A 119 -21.20 8.83 13.31
CA ASP A 119 -21.90 9.96 12.68
C ASP A 119 -20.91 11.06 12.29
N GLY A 120 -20.99 11.49 11.03
CA GLY A 120 -20.05 12.45 10.43
C GLY A 120 -18.58 12.01 10.38
N GLY A 121 -18.25 10.75 10.69
CA GLY A 121 -16.86 10.30 10.80
C GLY A 121 -16.14 10.71 12.08
N LEU A 122 -16.87 11.20 13.10
CA LEU A 122 -16.28 11.88 14.25
C LEU A 122 -16.63 11.21 15.58
N PRO A 123 -15.96 10.10 15.97
CA PRO A 123 -16.14 9.51 17.30
C PRO A 123 -15.69 10.48 18.42
N THR A 124 -16.46 10.57 19.50
CA THR A 124 -16.16 11.50 20.59
C THR A 124 -15.20 10.91 21.62
N ARG A 125 -14.41 11.74 22.30
CA ARG A 125 -13.50 11.32 23.39
C ARG A 125 -14.24 10.65 24.55
N GLN A 126 -15.48 11.05 24.82
CA GLN A 126 -16.31 10.53 25.92
C GLN A 126 -16.66 9.05 25.72
N LEU A 127 -16.76 8.60 24.47
CA LEU A 127 -16.96 7.18 24.16
C LEU A 127 -15.75 6.34 24.63
N LEU A 128 -14.50 6.81 24.40
CA LEU A 128 -13.31 6.14 24.96
C LEU A 128 -13.23 6.24 26.48
N ASP A 129 -13.55 7.40 27.05
CA ASP A 129 -13.56 7.59 28.51
C ASP A 129 -14.51 6.59 29.20
N SER A 130 -15.59 6.17 28.51
CA SER A 130 -16.54 5.19 29.05
C SER A 130 -15.99 3.77 29.20
N VAL A 131 -14.92 3.42 28.48
CA VAL A 131 -14.30 2.08 28.49
C VAL A 131 -12.86 2.06 29.01
N VAL A 132 -12.14 3.17 28.90
CA VAL A 132 -10.77 3.36 29.40
C VAL A 132 -10.63 4.76 30.01
N PRO A 133 -11.13 4.97 31.25
CA PRO A 133 -11.12 6.30 31.89
C PRO A 133 -9.77 6.68 32.52
N ASP A 134 -8.92 5.69 32.81
CA ASP A 134 -7.76 5.82 33.71
C ASP A 134 -6.42 5.90 32.96
N ARG A 135 -6.41 5.58 31.67
CA ARG A 135 -5.21 5.53 30.83
C ARG A 135 -5.40 6.36 29.56
N PRO A 136 -4.33 6.98 29.03
CA PRO A 136 -4.40 7.64 27.73
C PRO A 136 -4.60 6.62 26.60
N VAL A 137 -5.48 6.98 25.66
CA VAL A 137 -5.81 6.19 24.46
C VAL A 137 -5.52 7.03 23.22
N LEU A 138 -4.87 6.43 22.22
CA LEU A 138 -4.70 7.01 20.89
C LEU A 138 -4.82 5.89 19.84
N LEU A 139 -5.86 5.93 19.02
CA LEU A 139 -6.18 4.89 18.04
C LEU A 139 -6.24 5.49 16.63
N ALA A 140 -5.37 5.02 15.73
CA ALA A 140 -5.38 5.45 14.33
C ALA A 140 -6.67 4.98 13.62
N ASN A 141 -7.24 5.81 12.77
CA ASN A 141 -8.34 5.36 11.90
C ASN A 141 -7.79 4.45 10.79
N ARG A 142 -8.69 3.78 10.06
CA ARG A 142 -8.36 2.82 9.01
C ARG A 142 -7.40 3.41 7.96
N ASP A 143 -7.63 4.64 7.51
CA ASP A 143 -6.79 5.29 6.49
C ASP A 143 -5.52 5.97 7.04
N HIS A 144 -5.31 5.98 8.36
CA HIS A 144 -4.16 6.61 9.04
C HIS A 144 -4.04 8.13 8.85
N HIS A 145 -5.05 8.80 8.27
CA HIS A 145 -5.14 10.26 8.18
C HIS A 145 -5.84 10.87 9.41
N GLY A 146 -6.29 10.08 10.38
CA GLY A 146 -6.81 10.56 11.64
C GLY A 146 -6.53 9.66 12.84
N ALA A 147 -6.65 10.21 14.04
CA ALA A 147 -6.56 9.46 15.29
C ALA A 147 -7.66 9.84 16.27
N TRP A 148 -8.13 8.86 17.04
CA TRP A 148 -9.12 9.00 18.09
C TRP A 148 -8.45 8.93 19.47
N ALA A 149 -8.55 10.03 20.20
CA ALA A 149 -7.95 10.25 21.51
C ALA A 149 -9.00 10.44 22.60
N ASN A 150 -8.74 9.87 23.78
CA ASN A 150 -9.59 10.08 24.95
C ASN A 150 -9.22 11.37 25.70
N THR A 151 -10.00 11.74 26.72
CA THR A 151 -9.76 12.96 27.50
C THR A 151 -8.37 12.95 28.13
N ARG A 152 -7.94 11.80 28.67
CA ARG A 152 -6.65 11.68 29.33
C ARG A 152 -5.47 11.95 28.39
N ALA A 153 -5.54 11.48 27.14
CA ALA A 153 -4.51 11.71 26.14
C ALA A 153 -4.44 13.20 25.72
N LEU A 154 -5.60 13.84 25.53
CA LEU A 154 -5.69 15.26 25.19
C LEU A 154 -5.15 16.17 26.31
N GLU A 155 -5.46 15.86 27.57
CA GLU A 155 -4.93 16.56 28.74
C GLU A 155 -3.40 16.47 28.83
N LEU A 156 -2.84 15.27 28.63
CA LEU A 156 -1.39 15.07 28.61
C LEU A 156 -0.71 15.88 27.49
N ALA A 157 -1.38 16.03 26.34
CA ALA A 157 -0.90 16.84 25.23
C ALA A 157 -1.09 18.35 25.42
N GLY A 158 -1.81 18.77 26.46
CA GLY A 158 -2.14 20.18 26.70
C GLY A 158 -3.09 20.76 25.64
N ILE A 159 -3.90 19.92 24.98
CA ILE A 159 -4.84 20.36 23.95
C ILE A 159 -6.10 20.90 24.64
N THR A 160 -6.46 22.13 24.29
CA THR A 160 -7.60 22.86 24.86
C THR A 160 -8.45 23.49 23.75
N ALA A 161 -9.52 24.20 24.14
CA ALA A 161 -10.30 25.02 23.22
C ALA A 161 -9.48 26.15 22.56
N ALA A 162 -8.38 26.57 23.19
CA ALA A 162 -7.52 27.65 22.69
C ALA A 162 -6.34 27.16 21.83
N THR A 163 -6.14 25.84 21.70
CA THR A 163 -5.06 25.28 20.90
C THR A 163 -5.33 25.53 19.41
N PRO A 164 -4.45 26.21 18.66
CA PRO A 164 -4.65 26.36 17.22
C PRO A 164 -4.46 25.04 16.49
N ASP A 165 -5.11 24.92 15.33
CA ASP A 165 -4.84 23.83 14.39
C ASP A 165 -3.42 23.96 13.81
N PRO A 166 -2.68 22.85 13.59
CA PRO A 166 -1.41 22.90 12.89
C PRO A 166 -1.61 23.27 11.40
N PRO A 167 -0.57 23.80 10.72
CA PRO A 167 -0.70 24.20 9.31
C PRO A 167 -1.14 23.08 8.37
N ASP A 168 -0.81 21.83 8.69
CA ASP A 168 -1.08 20.63 7.89
C ASP A 168 -2.08 19.67 8.57
N GLY A 169 -2.92 20.15 9.49
CA GLY A 169 -3.93 19.30 10.12
C GLY A 169 -5.00 20.05 10.90
N ARG A 170 -5.95 19.31 11.46
CA ARG A 170 -7.13 19.88 12.11
C ARG A 170 -7.48 19.14 13.39
N ILE A 171 -7.79 19.88 14.45
CA ILE A 171 -8.35 19.34 15.69
C ILE A 171 -9.87 19.44 15.57
N GLU A 172 -10.57 18.31 15.61
CA GLU A 172 -12.03 18.31 15.58
C GLU A 172 -12.58 18.77 16.93
N ARG A 173 -13.58 19.66 16.90
CA ARG A 173 -14.09 20.37 18.09
C ARG A 173 -15.58 20.17 18.29
N GLU A 174 -15.98 20.12 19.55
CA GLU A 174 -17.38 20.19 19.96
C GLU A 174 -17.93 21.62 19.76
N PRO A 175 -19.27 21.83 19.79
CA PRO A 175 -19.88 23.16 19.59
C PRO A 175 -19.40 24.25 20.55
N ASP A 176 -18.89 23.89 21.73
CA ASP A 176 -18.34 24.82 22.72
C ASP A 176 -16.84 25.15 22.50
N GLY A 177 -16.24 24.59 21.43
CA GLY A 177 -14.84 24.74 21.07
C GLY A 177 -13.90 23.75 21.76
N SER A 178 -14.36 22.94 22.72
CA SER A 178 -13.54 21.92 23.36
C SER A 178 -13.10 20.84 22.34
N PRO A 179 -11.91 20.23 22.52
CA PRO A 179 -11.44 19.18 21.62
C PRO A 179 -12.35 17.94 21.71
N GLY A 180 -12.88 17.51 20.57
CA GLY A 180 -13.87 16.43 20.49
C GLY A 180 -13.29 15.03 20.53
N GLY A 181 -11.98 14.87 20.30
CA GLY A 181 -11.28 13.57 20.37
C GLY A 181 -10.68 13.11 19.06
N VAL A 182 -11.09 13.66 17.91
CA VAL A 182 -10.50 13.32 16.61
C VAL A 182 -9.44 14.35 16.22
N LEU A 183 -8.29 13.85 15.77
CA LEU A 183 -7.15 14.63 15.30
C LEU A 183 -6.86 14.22 13.85
N GLN A 184 -6.94 15.15 12.90
CA GLN A 184 -6.71 14.88 11.48
C GLN A 184 -5.33 15.32 11.02
N GLU A 185 -4.72 14.53 10.15
CA GLU A 185 -3.44 14.80 9.48
C GLU A 185 -2.33 15.12 10.49
N GLY A 186 -1.63 16.26 10.34
CA GLY A 186 -0.56 16.68 11.25
C GLY A 186 -1.01 16.86 12.71
N ALA A 187 -2.31 17.04 12.98
CA ALA A 187 -2.81 17.18 14.35
C ALA A 187 -2.61 15.92 15.19
N GLN A 188 -2.50 14.73 14.57
CA GLN A 188 -2.20 13.48 15.26
C GLN A 188 -0.87 13.56 16.03
N ALA A 189 0.13 14.25 15.45
CA ALA A 189 1.45 14.41 16.04
C ALA A 189 1.43 15.14 17.39
N LEU A 190 0.38 15.92 17.68
CA LEU A 190 0.22 16.62 18.95
C LEU A 190 0.12 15.66 20.14
N VAL A 191 -0.52 14.51 19.94
CA VAL A 191 -0.64 13.45 20.95
C VAL A 191 0.37 12.33 20.72
N ALA A 192 0.61 11.94 19.46
CA ALA A 192 1.48 10.81 19.13
C ALA A 192 2.91 10.95 19.68
N ARG A 193 3.44 12.18 19.78
CA ARG A 193 4.75 12.46 20.38
C ARG A 193 4.88 12.06 21.86
N LEU A 194 3.77 11.81 22.55
CA LEU A 194 3.72 11.40 23.96
C LEU A 194 3.59 9.88 24.13
N VAL A 195 3.25 9.17 23.06
CA VAL A 195 3.19 7.71 23.06
C VAL A 195 4.61 7.16 23.22
N PRO A 196 4.85 6.16 24.09
CA PRO A 196 6.15 5.53 24.21
C PRO A 196 6.64 5.03 22.84
N PRO A 197 7.85 5.42 22.41
CA PRO A 197 8.35 5.04 21.10
C PRO A 197 8.53 3.52 21.03
N THR A 198 8.30 2.96 19.84
CA THR A 198 8.61 1.55 19.59
C THR A 198 10.11 1.29 19.77
N THR A 199 10.46 0.16 20.37
CA THR A 199 11.86 -0.23 20.48
C THR A 199 12.36 -0.87 19.17
N PRO A 200 13.68 -0.94 18.92
CA PRO A 200 14.23 -1.72 17.81
C PRO A 200 13.73 -3.18 17.79
N ALA A 201 13.53 -3.78 18.97
CA ALA A 201 13.01 -5.14 19.09
C ALA A 201 11.54 -5.23 18.66
N ASP A 202 10.71 -4.23 19.01
CA ASP A 202 9.31 -4.18 18.57
C ASP A 202 9.21 -4.04 17.04
N ARG A 203 10.05 -3.20 16.43
CA ARG A 203 10.07 -3.01 14.98
C ARG A 203 10.53 -4.25 14.24
N LEU A 204 11.58 -4.93 14.72
CA LEU A 204 12.00 -6.21 14.15
C LEU A 204 10.91 -7.27 14.28
N ALA A 205 10.27 -7.38 15.45
CA ALA A 205 9.16 -8.30 15.66
C ALA A 205 7.95 -7.98 14.75
N GLY A 206 7.66 -6.69 14.55
CA GLY A 206 6.66 -6.18 13.61
C GLY A 206 6.97 -6.61 12.18
N LEU A 207 8.17 -6.32 11.68
CA LEU A 207 8.62 -6.75 10.35
C LEU A 207 8.46 -8.26 10.14
N LEU A 208 8.90 -9.08 11.09
CA LEU A 208 8.82 -10.54 10.98
C LEU A 208 7.37 -11.06 11.06
N ARG A 209 6.49 -10.38 11.80
CA ARG A 209 5.04 -10.67 11.80
C ARG A 209 4.44 -10.40 10.43
N SER A 210 4.73 -9.23 9.87
CA SER A 210 4.27 -8.82 8.55
C SER A 210 4.76 -9.75 7.46
N GLN A 211 6.05 -10.11 7.46
CA GLN A 211 6.61 -11.05 6.49
C GLN A 211 5.88 -12.40 6.51
N ARG A 212 5.57 -12.94 7.70
CA ARG A 212 4.80 -14.20 7.80
C ARG A 212 3.39 -14.08 7.23
N LEU A 213 2.69 -12.98 7.54
CA LEU A 213 1.36 -12.71 7.00
C LEU A 213 1.42 -12.57 5.48
N LEU A 214 2.31 -11.73 4.97
CA LEU A 214 2.49 -11.47 3.54
C LEU A 214 2.85 -12.75 2.77
N HIS A 215 3.74 -13.59 3.31
CA HIS A 215 4.02 -14.90 2.74
C HIS A 215 2.80 -15.83 2.73
N SER A 216 1.94 -15.77 3.74
CA SER A 216 0.66 -16.52 3.73
C SER A 216 -0.32 -16.04 2.66
N LEU A 217 -0.14 -14.81 2.16
CA LEU A 217 -0.92 -14.20 1.09
C LEU A 217 -0.20 -14.26 -0.27
N GLY A 218 0.89 -15.04 -0.39
CA GLY A 218 1.59 -15.22 -1.65
C GLY A 218 2.54 -14.08 -2.03
N VAL A 219 2.73 -13.11 -1.14
CA VAL A 219 3.62 -11.95 -1.36
C VAL A 219 5.06 -12.35 -1.05
N THR A 220 5.94 -12.14 -2.03
CA THR A 220 7.36 -12.55 -2.02
C THR A 220 8.33 -11.37 -1.93
N GLY A 221 7.84 -10.16 -2.21
CA GLY A 221 8.58 -8.92 -2.08
C GLY A 221 7.66 -7.71 -2.01
N TRP A 222 8.19 -6.58 -1.60
CA TRP A 222 7.42 -5.35 -1.49
C TRP A 222 8.27 -4.09 -1.58
N GLN A 223 7.60 -2.94 -1.77
CA GLN A 223 8.16 -1.63 -1.49
C GLN A 223 7.55 -1.01 -0.25
N ASP A 224 8.36 -0.86 0.80
CA ASP A 224 7.97 -0.11 1.99
C ASP A 224 7.98 1.37 1.65
N ALA A 225 6.80 2.00 1.72
CA ALA A 225 6.59 3.37 1.30
C ALA A 225 7.04 4.40 2.37
N LEU A 226 7.52 3.96 3.54
CA LEU A 226 7.80 4.84 4.67
C LEU A 226 9.06 4.47 5.46
N LEU A 227 10.24 4.86 4.93
CA LEU A 227 11.50 4.84 5.69
C LEU A 227 11.87 6.24 6.21
N GLY A 228 11.38 6.57 7.39
CA GLY A 228 11.66 7.85 8.04
C GLY A 228 10.84 8.01 9.32
N VAL A 229 11.04 9.15 9.98
CA VAL A 229 10.19 9.55 11.11
C VAL A 229 8.90 10.14 10.54
N PHE A 230 7.75 9.66 11.01
CA PHE A 230 6.45 10.11 10.54
C PHE A 230 5.39 10.00 11.64
N ASN A 231 4.61 11.06 11.86
CA ASN A 231 3.53 11.11 12.86
C ASN A 231 3.91 10.58 14.25
N GLY A 232 5.11 10.91 14.73
CA GLY A 232 5.64 10.45 16.03
C GLY A 232 6.22 9.02 16.02
N ASN A 233 6.08 8.27 14.92
CA ASN A 233 6.72 6.98 14.75
C ASN A 233 8.20 7.15 14.41
N THR A 234 9.02 6.26 14.97
CA THR A 234 10.45 6.19 14.69
C THR A 234 10.72 5.54 13.34
N ASP A 235 11.84 5.92 12.71
CA ASP A 235 12.33 5.32 11.48
C ASP A 235 12.48 3.78 11.58
N PRO A 236 11.85 3.01 10.68
CA PRO A 236 11.86 1.55 10.72
C PRO A 236 13.05 0.89 10.00
N SER A 237 13.97 1.68 9.44
CA SER A 237 15.09 1.17 8.64
C SER A 237 15.99 0.18 9.38
N ASP A 238 16.08 0.28 10.71
CA ASP A 238 16.91 -0.61 11.54
C ASP A 238 16.39 -2.05 11.58
N ALA A 239 15.07 -2.24 11.55
CA ALA A 239 14.45 -3.57 11.48
C ALA A 239 14.86 -4.30 10.20
N TYR A 240 14.80 -3.61 9.04
CA TYR A 240 15.22 -4.19 7.76
C TYR A 240 16.70 -4.51 7.72
N LEU A 241 17.57 -3.61 8.18
CA LEU A 241 19.01 -3.86 8.22
C LEU A 241 19.37 -5.02 9.14
N THR A 242 18.70 -5.13 10.29
CA THR A 242 18.92 -6.24 11.23
C THR A 242 18.51 -7.56 10.59
N ALA A 243 17.28 -7.64 10.08
CA ALA A 243 16.74 -8.85 9.47
C ALA A 243 17.50 -9.26 8.19
N ALA A 244 17.96 -8.29 7.39
CA ALA A 244 18.76 -8.58 6.21
C ALA A 244 20.15 -9.14 6.56
N ARG A 245 20.77 -8.66 7.66
CA ARG A 245 22.12 -9.07 8.08
C ARG A 245 22.14 -10.42 8.77
N ASP A 246 21.12 -10.74 9.56
CA ASP A 246 21.00 -12.02 10.26
C ASP A 246 20.36 -13.13 9.40
N GLY A 247 19.82 -12.77 8.23
CA GLY A 247 19.20 -13.69 7.27
C GLY A 247 17.73 -14.00 7.55
N SER A 248 17.09 -13.34 8.51
CA SER A 248 15.67 -13.51 8.81
C SER A 248 14.73 -12.78 7.84
N LEU A 249 15.23 -11.81 7.07
CA LEU A 249 14.50 -11.21 5.95
C LEU A 249 14.56 -12.15 4.74
N THR A 250 13.47 -12.87 4.49
CA THR A 250 13.34 -13.78 3.35
C THR A 250 12.79 -13.06 2.12
N ALA A 251 11.91 -12.08 2.30
CA ALA A 251 11.34 -11.28 1.22
C ALA A 251 12.36 -10.34 0.56
N ARG A 252 12.08 -9.92 -0.67
CA ARG A 252 12.84 -8.86 -1.37
C ARG A 252 12.19 -7.52 -1.15
N VAL A 253 12.93 -6.58 -0.58
CA VAL A 253 12.36 -5.31 -0.12
C VAL A 253 13.09 -4.13 -0.74
N THR A 254 12.31 -3.22 -1.32
CA THR A 254 12.77 -1.87 -1.65
C THR A 254 12.18 -0.88 -0.65
N GLY A 255 13.00 0.00 -0.11
CA GLY A 255 12.56 1.06 0.79
C GLY A 255 12.46 2.40 0.08
N ALA A 256 11.38 3.14 0.34
CA ALA A 256 11.24 4.53 -0.01
C ALA A 256 11.54 5.41 1.20
N MET A 257 12.64 6.17 1.14
CA MET A 257 12.99 7.13 2.18
C MET A 257 12.01 8.29 2.19
N TRP A 258 11.51 8.63 3.37
CA TRP A 258 10.53 9.69 3.53
C TRP A 258 11.13 11.05 3.18
N TRP A 259 10.44 11.81 2.33
CA TRP A 259 10.71 13.23 2.12
C TRP A 259 10.02 14.05 3.21
N ASP A 260 10.81 14.78 3.99
CA ASP A 260 10.28 15.72 4.96
C ASP A 260 9.83 16.99 4.23
N ARG A 261 8.51 17.22 4.20
CA ARG A 261 7.89 18.36 3.52
C ARG A 261 8.14 19.70 4.20
N GLU A 262 8.60 19.72 5.44
CA GLU A 262 9.00 20.97 6.13
C GLU A 262 10.41 21.43 5.71
N ARG A 263 11.13 20.58 4.97
CA ARG A 263 12.50 20.80 4.51
C ARG A 263 12.54 20.93 2.98
N GLY A 264 13.59 21.57 2.48
CA GLY A 264 13.83 21.79 1.06
C GLY A 264 14.85 20.81 0.47
N ALA A 265 15.50 21.24 -0.62
CA ALA A 265 16.49 20.44 -1.35
C ALA A 265 17.73 20.10 -0.53
N GLU A 266 18.00 20.78 0.58
CA GLU A 266 19.14 20.52 1.47
C GLU A 266 19.11 19.13 2.10
N GLN A 267 17.95 18.47 2.16
CA GLN A 267 17.84 17.09 2.65
C GLN A 267 18.37 16.04 1.65
N ILE A 268 18.59 16.39 0.38
CA ILE A 268 18.99 15.43 -0.66
C ILE A 268 20.36 14.79 -0.35
N ASP A 269 21.32 15.56 0.16
CA ASP A 269 22.65 15.02 0.51
C ASP A 269 22.56 14.01 1.66
N GLU A 270 21.64 14.22 2.61
CA GLU A 270 21.32 13.27 3.67
C GLU A 270 20.71 11.99 3.08
N LEU A 271 19.74 12.09 2.16
CA LEU A 271 19.15 10.94 1.47
C LEU A 271 20.21 10.13 0.70
N VAL A 272 21.15 10.80 0.03
CA VAL A 272 22.28 10.12 -0.64
C VAL A 272 23.14 9.34 0.36
N ALA A 273 23.48 9.95 1.50
CA ALA A 273 24.26 9.29 2.55
C ALA A 273 23.50 8.10 3.15
N ARG A 274 22.19 8.25 3.39
CA ARG A 274 21.31 7.19 3.89
C ARG A 274 21.21 6.02 2.92
N ARG A 275 21.02 6.25 1.61
CA ARG A 275 20.99 5.17 0.60
C ARG A 275 22.22 4.26 0.66
N ALA A 276 23.40 4.82 0.91
CA ALA A 276 24.64 4.06 1.02
C ALA A 276 24.71 3.16 2.28
N GLN A 277 23.95 3.50 3.33
CA GLN A 277 23.88 2.74 4.59
C GLN A 277 22.71 1.75 4.60
N LEU A 278 21.63 2.08 3.90
CA LEU A 278 20.36 1.35 3.87
C LEU A 278 20.29 0.36 2.70
N SER A 279 21.32 -0.46 2.53
CA SER A 279 21.32 -1.55 1.55
C SER A 279 22.11 -2.75 2.07
N HIS A 280 21.46 -3.90 2.16
CA HIS A 280 22.10 -5.16 2.54
C HIS A 280 21.26 -6.35 2.08
N GLY A 281 21.90 -7.36 1.47
CA GLY A 281 21.23 -8.60 1.07
C GLY A 281 19.96 -8.33 0.23
N ARG A 282 18.81 -8.75 0.76
CA ARG A 282 17.50 -8.61 0.10
C ARG A 282 16.81 -7.24 0.31
N PHE A 283 17.44 -6.31 1.01
CA PHE A 283 16.92 -4.97 1.28
C PHE A 283 17.77 -3.87 0.61
N ARG A 284 17.10 -2.89 -0.01
CA ARG A 284 17.71 -1.68 -0.57
C ARG A 284 16.81 -0.46 -0.40
N ALA A 285 17.36 0.72 -0.15
CA ALA A 285 16.61 1.98 -0.08
C ALA A 285 16.96 2.91 -1.26
N GLY A 286 16.42 2.60 -2.43
CA GLY A 286 16.68 3.32 -3.69
C GLY A 286 15.60 4.32 -4.10
N SER A 287 14.51 4.42 -3.33
CA SER A 287 13.36 5.27 -3.63
C SER A 287 13.22 6.40 -2.59
N VAL A 288 12.55 7.48 -2.98
CA VAL A 288 12.16 8.59 -2.09
C VAL A 288 10.64 8.76 -2.20
N LYS A 289 9.95 8.69 -1.07
CA LYS A 289 8.51 8.90 -0.96
C LYS A 289 8.21 10.38 -0.77
N ILE A 290 7.42 10.98 -1.66
CA ILE A 290 6.93 12.36 -1.55
C ILE A 290 5.40 12.35 -1.44
N MET A 291 4.87 12.98 -0.40
CA MET A 291 3.43 13.24 -0.27
C MET A 291 3.09 14.54 -0.99
N GLN A 292 2.35 14.48 -2.10
CA GLN A 292 1.95 15.68 -2.82
C GLN A 292 0.63 16.27 -2.30
N ASP A 293 -0.28 15.43 -1.80
CA ASP A 293 -1.56 15.84 -1.24
C ASP A 293 -2.04 14.87 -0.14
N GLY A 294 -3.26 15.10 0.39
CA GLY A 294 -3.93 14.21 1.34
C GLY A 294 -4.96 13.30 0.67
N ILE A 295 -6.17 13.20 1.23
CA ILE A 295 -7.25 12.32 0.74
C ILE A 295 -8.53 13.07 0.36
N ALA A 296 -9.37 12.48 -0.49
CA ALA A 296 -10.58 13.14 -0.98
C ALA A 296 -11.66 13.22 0.11
N GLU A 297 -11.70 12.23 0.98
CA GLU A 297 -12.73 11.99 2.00
C GLU A 297 -12.74 13.04 3.12
N ASN A 298 -11.61 13.72 3.33
CA ASN A 298 -11.49 14.84 4.27
C ASN A 298 -11.17 16.18 3.57
N PHE A 299 -11.33 16.22 2.24
CA PHE A 299 -11.15 17.40 1.39
C PHE A 299 -9.73 17.98 1.36
N THR A 300 -8.71 17.14 1.55
CA THR A 300 -7.30 17.55 1.52
C THR A 300 -6.57 17.13 0.24
N ALA A 301 -7.09 16.16 -0.53
CA ALA A 301 -6.55 15.81 -1.85
C ALA A 301 -6.63 17.02 -2.80
N ALA A 302 -5.56 17.23 -3.58
CA ALA A 302 -5.40 18.42 -4.40
C ALA A 302 -6.20 18.30 -5.69
N MET A 303 -7.25 19.11 -5.82
CA MET A 303 -8.17 19.06 -6.96
C MET A 303 -7.99 20.24 -7.92
N THR A 304 -8.19 20.04 -9.23
CA THR A 304 -8.13 21.16 -10.21
C THR A 304 -9.34 22.10 -10.11
N SER A 305 -10.42 21.63 -9.51
CA SER A 305 -11.65 22.38 -9.23
C SER A 305 -12.04 22.26 -7.75
N PRO A 306 -12.78 23.21 -7.16
CA PRO A 306 -13.22 23.09 -5.76
C PRO A 306 -14.11 21.89 -5.48
N TYR A 307 -14.05 21.34 -4.26
CA TYR A 307 -15.01 20.36 -3.75
C TYR A 307 -16.42 20.96 -3.69
N LEU A 308 -17.43 20.12 -3.79
CA LEU A 308 -18.82 20.49 -3.52
C LEU A 308 -19.10 20.36 -2.01
N ASP A 309 -20.22 20.91 -1.54
CA ASP A 309 -20.77 20.67 -0.21
C ASP A 309 -21.97 19.69 -0.27
N GLY A 310 -22.65 19.48 0.86
CA GLY A 310 -23.84 18.62 0.93
C GLY A 310 -25.04 19.11 0.11
N CYS A 311 -25.09 20.38 -0.35
CA CYS A 311 -26.10 20.84 -1.31
C CYS A 311 -25.69 20.63 -2.77
N GLY A 312 -24.48 20.10 -3.02
CA GLY A 312 -23.88 20.01 -4.35
C GLY A 312 -23.38 21.36 -4.85
N CYS A 313 -23.20 22.34 -3.94
CA CYS A 313 -22.77 23.69 -4.27
C CYS A 313 -21.24 23.75 -4.19
N ALA A 314 -20.58 24.43 -5.15
CA ALA A 314 -19.13 24.55 -5.13
C ALA A 314 -18.64 25.34 -3.91
N THR A 315 -17.68 24.77 -3.19
CA THR A 315 -16.98 25.43 -2.08
C THR A 315 -15.83 26.30 -2.60
N ALA A 316 -15.06 26.89 -1.68
CA ALA A 316 -13.77 27.52 -1.99
C ALA A 316 -12.57 26.57 -1.80
N ASN A 317 -12.78 25.35 -1.32
CA ASN A 317 -11.71 24.41 -0.99
C ASN A 317 -11.38 23.54 -2.21
N SER A 318 -10.11 23.52 -2.62
CA SER A 318 -9.59 22.63 -3.67
C SER A 318 -8.48 21.70 -3.15
N GLY A 319 -8.42 21.47 -1.84
CA GLY A 319 -7.40 20.67 -1.18
C GLY A 319 -6.00 21.29 -1.22
N LEU A 320 -5.01 20.52 -0.75
CA LEU A 320 -3.69 21.01 -0.38
C LEU A 320 -2.61 20.39 -1.26
N SER A 321 -1.74 21.22 -1.82
CA SER A 321 -0.45 20.77 -2.34
C SER A 321 0.57 20.87 -1.20
N PHE A 322 1.02 19.73 -0.68
CA PHE A 322 1.93 19.67 0.47
C PHE A 322 3.34 20.12 0.14
N VAL A 323 3.79 19.90 -1.10
CA VAL A 323 5.04 20.44 -1.64
C VAL A 323 4.68 21.47 -2.71
N ASP A 324 5.30 22.64 -2.63
CA ASP A 324 5.15 23.68 -3.65
C ASP A 324 5.50 23.11 -5.05
N PRO A 325 4.62 23.24 -6.06
CA PRO A 325 4.83 22.60 -7.36
C PRO A 325 6.11 23.04 -8.09
N ASP A 326 6.57 24.27 -7.91
CA ASP A 326 7.80 24.76 -8.54
C ASP A 326 9.03 24.16 -7.83
N ALA A 327 9.02 24.10 -6.50
CA ALA A 327 10.03 23.40 -5.72
C ALA A 327 10.07 21.89 -6.04
N LEU A 328 8.92 21.24 -6.17
CA LEU A 328 8.78 19.82 -6.50
C LEU A 328 9.52 19.48 -7.80
N ARG A 329 9.34 20.27 -8.88
CA ARG A 329 10.06 20.07 -10.15
C ARG A 329 11.57 20.08 -9.94
N GLY A 330 12.08 21.01 -9.13
CA GLY A 330 13.50 21.10 -8.79
C GLY A 330 14.01 19.90 -7.98
N HIS A 331 13.25 19.47 -6.97
CA HIS A 331 13.59 18.31 -6.12
C HIS A 331 13.63 17.02 -6.93
N VAL A 332 12.60 16.75 -7.72
CA VAL A 332 12.50 15.54 -8.55
C VAL A 332 13.59 15.50 -9.61
N THR A 333 13.87 16.63 -10.27
CA THR A 333 14.98 16.73 -11.23
C THR A 333 16.33 16.38 -10.58
N ARG A 334 16.58 16.85 -9.36
CA ARG A 334 17.83 16.56 -8.66
C ARG A 334 17.92 15.10 -8.20
N LEU A 335 16.82 14.55 -7.69
CA LEU A 335 16.71 13.14 -7.28
C LEU A 335 16.91 12.19 -8.46
N ASP A 336 16.27 12.47 -9.60
CA ASP A 336 16.41 11.71 -10.84
C ASP A 336 17.88 11.68 -11.33
N ALA A 337 18.55 12.84 -11.33
CA ALA A 337 19.97 12.94 -11.71
C ALA A 337 20.89 12.07 -10.82
N LEU A 338 20.49 11.86 -9.55
CA LEU A 338 21.20 11.04 -8.58
C LEU A 338 20.78 9.56 -8.61
N GLY A 339 19.91 9.17 -9.55
CA GLY A 339 19.42 7.82 -9.75
C GLY A 339 18.44 7.35 -8.67
N PHE A 340 17.73 8.27 -8.01
CA PHE A 340 16.62 7.91 -7.14
C PHE A 340 15.35 7.67 -7.96
N GLN A 341 14.63 6.62 -7.60
CA GLN A 341 13.21 6.52 -7.91
C GLN A 341 12.45 7.50 -7.03
N VAL A 342 11.43 8.17 -7.59
CA VAL A 342 10.51 8.99 -6.80
C VAL A 342 9.16 8.30 -6.79
N HIS A 343 8.68 8.02 -5.59
CA HIS A 343 7.38 7.43 -5.29
C HIS A 343 6.48 8.56 -4.79
N PHE A 344 5.52 8.99 -5.59
CA PHE A 344 4.56 10.02 -5.19
C PHE A 344 3.33 9.39 -4.54
N HIS A 345 2.82 10.02 -3.49
CA HIS A 345 1.40 9.95 -3.15
C HIS A 345 0.69 11.09 -3.86
N ALA A 346 -0.29 10.76 -4.70
CA ALA A 346 -1.08 11.72 -5.47
C ALA A 346 -2.49 11.17 -5.70
N LEU A 347 -3.47 11.62 -4.91
CA LEU A 347 -4.86 11.17 -5.03
C LEU A 347 -5.67 12.09 -5.94
N GLY A 348 -5.57 13.40 -5.71
CA GLY A 348 -6.34 14.40 -6.43
C GLY A 348 -5.76 14.69 -7.82
N ASP A 349 -6.63 15.10 -8.74
CA ASP A 349 -6.26 15.29 -10.14
C ASP A 349 -5.24 16.43 -10.35
N ARG A 350 -5.20 17.42 -9.45
CA ARG A 350 -4.13 18.44 -9.44
C ARG A 350 -2.81 17.86 -8.95
N ALA A 351 -2.80 17.05 -7.88
CA ALA A 351 -1.57 16.40 -7.40
C ALA A 351 -0.96 15.47 -8.45
N VAL A 352 -1.79 14.71 -9.18
CA VAL A 352 -1.33 13.86 -10.29
C VAL A 352 -0.67 14.70 -11.37
N ARG A 353 -1.28 15.83 -11.75
CA ARG A 353 -0.69 16.77 -12.72
C ARG A 353 0.63 17.35 -12.23
N GLU A 354 0.69 17.83 -10.99
CA GLU A 354 1.90 18.40 -10.38
C GLU A 354 3.06 17.39 -10.34
N ALA A 355 2.77 16.13 -9.96
CA ALA A 355 3.76 15.06 -9.97
C ALA A 355 4.23 14.70 -11.38
N LEU A 356 3.33 14.63 -12.37
CA LEU A 356 3.70 14.38 -13.77
C LEU A 356 4.51 15.54 -14.37
N ASP A 357 4.20 16.79 -14.02
CA ASP A 357 5.00 17.95 -14.40
C ASP A 357 6.42 17.87 -13.83
N ALA A 358 6.57 17.37 -12.59
CA ALA A 358 7.88 17.16 -11.97
C ALA A 358 8.69 16.05 -12.63
N VAL A 359 8.04 14.97 -13.05
CA VAL A 359 8.67 13.90 -13.85
C VAL A 359 9.05 14.41 -15.24
N GLU A 360 8.20 15.20 -15.89
CA GLU A 360 8.49 15.82 -17.19
C GLU A 360 9.70 16.74 -17.12
N ALA A 361 9.77 17.62 -16.12
CA ALA A 361 10.93 18.48 -15.88
C ALA A 361 12.24 17.67 -15.69
N ALA A 362 12.18 16.58 -14.93
CA ALA A 362 13.33 15.69 -14.76
C ALA A 362 13.77 15.04 -16.08
N VAL A 363 12.83 14.55 -16.89
CA VAL A 363 13.11 13.95 -18.20
C VAL A 363 13.69 14.97 -19.18
N GLU A 364 13.19 16.21 -19.18
CA GLU A 364 13.72 17.28 -20.02
C GLU A 364 15.15 17.68 -19.62
N ALA A 365 15.43 17.77 -18.32
CA ALA A 365 16.73 18.18 -17.81
C ALA A 365 17.81 17.08 -17.89
N ASN A 366 17.44 15.83 -17.60
CA ASN A 366 18.39 14.73 -17.43
C ASN A 366 18.30 13.65 -18.51
N GLY A 367 17.29 13.70 -19.38
CA GLY A 367 16.94 12.62 -20.30
C GLY A 367 16.22 11.45 -19.62
N ARG A 368 15.79 10.46 -20.40
CA ARG A 368 15.14 9.24 -19.86
C ARG A 368 16.19 8.35 -19.19
N ARG A 369 16.29 8.41 -17.87
CA ARG A 369 17.26 7.60 -17.09
C ARG A 369 16.76 6.21 -16.69
N GLY A 370 15.46 5.94 -16.84
CA GLY A 370 14.86 4.67 -16.43
C GLY A 370 14.78 4.49 -14.91
N ASN A 371 14.66 5.59 -14.15
CA ASN A 371 14.53 5.59 -12.68
C ASN A 371 13.14 5.14 -12.18
N ARG A 372 12.18 4.87 -13.09
CA ARG A 372 10.88 4.26 -12.79
C ARG A 372 10.04 5.07 -11.79
N HIS A 373 10.01 6.40 -11.94
CA HIS A 373 9.13 7.26 -11.13
C HIS A 373 7.68 6.77 -11.21
N HIS A 374 6.98 6.80 -10.09
CA HIS A 374 5.63 6.25 -10.02
C HIS A 374 4.75 7.02 -9.06
N LEU A 375 3.47 7.05 -9.38
CA LEU A 375 2.45 7.75 -8.61
C LEU A 375 1.50 6.70 -8.04
N ALA A 376 1.33 6.71 -6.72
CA ALA A 376 0.43 5.84 -5.99
C ALA A 376 -0.97 6.44 -5.87
N HIS A 377 -1.94 5.57 -5.61
CA HIS A 377 -3.36 5.83 -5.35
C HIS A 377 -4.12 6.15 -6.63
N LEU A 378 -3.82 7.30 -7.24
CA LEU A 378 -4.46 7.75 -8.48
C LEU A 378 -5.99 7.71 -8.37
N GLN A 379 -6.50 8.18 -7.23
CA GLN A 379 -7.94 8.15 -6.95
C GLN A 379 -8.70 8.95 -7.99
N VAL A 380 -8.27 10.17 -8.33
CA VAL A 380 -8.86 10.98 -9.40
C VAL A 380 -7.75 11.39 -10.38
N VAL A 381 -7.89 11.02 -11.65
CA VAL A 381 -6.93 11.43 -12.69
C VAL A 381 -7.65 12.18 -13.79
N HIS A 382 -7.24 13.43 -14.05
CA HIS A 382 -7.82 14.21 -15.13
C HIS A 382 -7.57 13.51 -16.48
N PRO A 383 -8.55 13.43 -17.40
CA PRO A 383 -8.42 12.72 -18.67
C PRO A 383 -7.19 13.12 -19.52
N ASP A 384 -6.84 14.41 -19.53
CA ASP A 384 -5.67 14.94 -20.24
C ASP A 384 -4.32 14.38 -19.73
N ASP A 385 -4.28 13.93 -18.48
CA ASP A 385 -3.07 13.43 -17.82
C ASP A 385 -2.88 11.92 -18.01
N ILE A 386 -3.91 11.15 -18.41
CA ILE A 386 -3.84 9.69 -18.61
C ILE A 386 -2.72 9.30 -19.59
N GLY A 387 -2.67 9.97 -20.76
CA GLY A 387 -1.67 9.68 -21.77
C GLY A 387 -0.24 10.07 -21.37
N ARG A 388 -0.06 10.90 -20.33
CA ARG A 388 1.26 11.36 -19.89
C ARG A 388 2.06 10.25 -19.23
N PHE A 389 1.41 9.30 -18.54
CA PHE A 389 2.09 8.17 -17.91
C PHE A 389 2.96 7.41 -18.91
N ALA A 390 2.38 6.99 -20.03
CA ALA A 390 3.11 6.30 -21.09
C ALA A 390 4.19 7.19 -21.74
N ARG A 391 3.85 8.46 -22.05
CA ARG A 391 4.80 9.41 -22.67
C ARG A 391 6.03 9.64 -21.81
N LEU A 392 5.86 9.82 -20.51
CA LEU A 392 6.95 10.09 -19.56
C LEU A 392 7.63 8.81 -19.07
N GLY A 393 6.99 7.64 -19.22
CA GLY A 393 7.43 6.41 -18.59
C GLY A 393 7.20 6.40 -17.07
N ALA A 394 6.24 7.19 -16.60
CA ALA A 394 5.78 7.13 -15.22
C ALA A 394 4.90 5.90 -15.02
N ILE A 395 5.12 5.17 -13.93
CA ILE A 395 4.36 3.96 -13.61
C ILE A 395 3.13 4.37 -12.80
N ALA A 396 1.98 3.80 -13.15
CA ALA A 396 0.76 3.94 -12.38
C ALA A 396 0.75 2.86 -11.29
N ASN A 397 0.99 3.25 -10.04
CA ASN A 397 0.94 2.35 -8.89
C ASN A 397 -0.47 2.40 -8.31
N ILE A 398 -1.27 1.36 -8.58
CA ILE A 398 -2.70 1.34 -8.26
C ILE A 398 -2.97 0.58 -6.95
N GLN A 399 -4.03 0.96 -6.25
CA GLN A 399 -4.54 0.31 -5.03
C GLN A 399 -5.94 -0.22 -5.35
N PRO A 400 -6.06 -1.40 -5.99
CA PRO A 400 -7.32 -1.85 -6.57
C PRO A 400 -8.48 -1.97 -5.58
N LEU A 401 -8.20 -2.30 -4.32
CA LEU A 401 -9.22 -2.49 -3.29
C LEU A 401 -10.10 -1.26 -3.08
N TRP A 402 -9.59 -0.07 -3.37
CA TRP A 402 -10.30 1.19 -3.16
C TRP A 402 -11.29 1.51 -4.29
N ALA A 403 -11.24 0.76 -5.40
CA ALA A 403 -11.98 1.05 -6.61
C ALA A 403 -13.32 0.30 -6.69
N ALA A 404 -14.13 0.43 -5.64
CA ALA A 404 -15.44 -0.19 -5.49
C ALA A 404 -16.45 0.76 -4.83
N HIS A 405 -17.74 0.44 -4.93
CA HIS A 405 -18.75 1.05 -4.09
C HIS A 405 -18.62 0.49 -2.68
N GLU A 406 -18.39 1.38 -1.72
CA GLU A 406 -18.40 1.14 -0.28
C GLU A 406 -18.80 2.45 0.42
N PRO A 407 -19.22 2.43 1.70
CA PRO A 407 -19.76 3.62 2.36
C PRO A 407 -18.86 4.85 2.32
N GLN A 408 -17.54 4.72 2.51
CA GLN A 408 -16.63 5.85 2.45
C GLN A 408 -16.58 6.45 1.03
N MET A 409 -16.50 5.64 -0.03
CA MET A 409 -16.63 6.09 -1.43
C MET A 409 -17.98 6.78 -1.72
N ASP A 410 -19.10 6.16 -1.32
CA ASP A 410 -20.44 6.60 -1.69
C ASP A 410 -20.94 7.80 -0.89
N GLU A 411 -20.56 7.89 0.38
CA GLU A 411 -21.04 8.91 1.31
C GLU A 411 -20.05 10.06 1.47
N LEU A 412 -18.73 9.78 1.49
CA LEU A 412 -17.69 10.77 1.81
C LEU A 412 -16.93 11.29 0.57
N THR A 413 -17.04 10.63 -0.59
CA THR A 413 -16.27 11.02 -1.79
C THR A 413 -17.15 11.45 -2.96
N ILE A 414 -17.97 10.57 -3.52
CA ILE A 414 -18.74 10.84 -4.76
C ILE A 414 -19.60 12.12 -4.67
N PRO A 415 -20.36 12.37 -3.59
CA PRO A 415 -21.22 13.55 -3.50
C PRO A 415 -20.43 14.87 -3.57
N PHE A 416 -19.21 14.87 -3.03
CA PHE A 416 -18.38 16.07 -2.92
C PHE A 416 -17.47 16.29 -4.13
N LEU A 417 -17.25 15.27 -4.96
CA LEU A 417 -16.58 15.41 -6.26
C LEU A 417 -17.54 15.91 -7.35
N GLY A 418 -18.82 15.51 -7.27
CA GLY A 418 -19.79 15.72 -8.33
C GLY A 418 -19.63 14.70 -9.48
N PRO A 419 -20.65 14.57 -10.35
CA PRO A 419 -20.75 13.46 -11.30
C PRO A 419 -19.62 13.40 -12.32
N GLU A 420 -19.08 14.54 -12.74
CA GLU A 420 -18.01 14.60 -13.73
C GLU A 420 -16.71 14.02 -13.17
N ARG A 421 -16.23 14.53 -12.02
CA ARG A 421 -14.98 14.07 -11.40
C ARG A 421 -15.12 12.69 -10.77
N ALA A 422 -16.31 12.32 -10.31
CA ALA A 422 -16.58 10.97 -9.85
C ALA A 422 -16.34 9.93 -10.95
N ALA A 423 -16.53 10.29 -12.23
CA ALA A 423 -16.26 9.42 -13.38
C ALA A 423 -14.77 9.30 -13.74
N TRP A 424 -13.89 10.10 -13.15
CA TRP A 424 -12.44 10.05 -13.36
C TRP A 424 -11.73 9.15 -12.35
N GLN A 425 -12.49 8.44 -11.52
CA GLN A 425 -11.93 7.73 -10.38
C GLN A 425 -11.30 6.39 -10.75
N TYR A 426 -10.11 6.13 -10.21
CA TYR A 426 -9.35 4.89 -10.38
C TYR A 426 -9.36 4.38 -11.84
N PRO A 427 -8.86 5.16 -12.82
CA PRO A 427 -9.01 4.87 -14.25
C PRO A 427 -8.00 3.83 -14.76
N PHE A 428 -7.96 2.66 -14.11
CA PHE A 428 -6.98 1.61 -14.38
C PHE A 428 -7.05 1.10 -15.82
N GLY A 429 -8.27 0.91 -16.32
CA GLY A 429 -8.51 0.46 -17.69
C GLY A 429 -8.00 1.48 -18.72
N ASP A 430 -8.25 2.76 -18.52
CA ASP A 430 -7.76 3.81 -19.42
C ASP A 430 -6.24 3.98 -19.36
N LEU A 431 -5.64 3.94 -18.17
CA LEU A 431 -4.19 3.98 -18.00
C LEU A 431 -3.52 2.82 -18.75
N LEU A 432 -4.05 1.60 -18.61
CA LEU A 432 -3.55 0.43 -19.34
C LEU A 432 -3.73 0.60 -20.86
N ARG A 433 -4.91 1.03 -21.32
CA ARG A 433 -5.18 1.25 -22.75
C ARG A 433 -4.29 2.34 -23.36
N ALA A 434 -3.92 3.35 -22.57
CA ALA A 434 -2.99 4.40 -22.98
C ALA A 434 -1.52 3.95 -23.02
N GLY A 435 -1.23 2.72 -22.59
CA GLY A 435 0.12 2.14 -22.60
C GLY A 435 0.94 2.44 -21.34
N ALA A 436 0.31 2.86 -20.24
CA ALA A 436 1.00 3.01 -18.97
C ALA A 436 1.39 1.63 -18.41
N THR A 437 2.55 1.56 -17.77
CA THR A 437 2.90 0.41 -16.93
C THR A 437 2.09 0.48 -15.64
N LEU A 438 1.37 -0.59 -15.32
CA LEU A 438 0.69 -0.73 -14.04
C LEU A 438 1.55 -1.53 -13.07
N ALA A 439 1.65 -1.04 -11.84
CA ALA A 439 2.08 -1.80 -10.66
C ALA A 439 0.95 -1.75 -9.63
N ALA A 440 0.86 -2.72 -8.73
CA ALA A 440 -0.22 -2.74 -7.74
C ALA A 440 0.31 -2.90 -6.31
N GLY A 441 -0.34 -2.22 -5.37
CA GLY A 441 -0.07 -2.32 -3.94
C GLY A 441 -1.34 -2.36 -3.11
N SER A 442 -1.20 -2.68 -1.83
CA SER A 442 -2.32 -2.76 -0.87
C SER A 442 -2.47 -1.50 -0.02
N ASP A 443 -1.40 -0.73 0.14
CA ASP A 443 -1.28 0.29 1.17
C ASP A 443 -1.56 -0.26 2.59
N TRP A 444 -1.31 -1.55 2.82
CA TRP A 444 -1.57 -2.18 4.11
C TRP A 444 -0.74 -1.50 5.23
N PRO A 445 -1.39 -1.11 6.35
CA PRO A 445 -2.66 -1.66 6.87
C PRO A 445 -3.93 -0.87 6.54
N VAL A 446 -3.90 0.10 5.63
CA VAL A 446 -5.10 0.87 5.23
C VAL A 446 -6.17 -0.04 4.62
N SER A 447 -5.76 -0.94 3.73
CA SER A 447 -6.63 -1.98 3.19
C SER A 447 -5.95 -3.36 3.28
N SER A 448 -6.70 -4.42 2.98
CA SER A 448 -6.20 -5.80 3.06
C SER A 448 -4.91 -5.98 2.24
N ALA A 449 -3.92 -6.66 2.83
CA ALA A 449 -2.68 -7.02 2.13
C ALA A 449 -2.85 -8.14 1.09
N ASP A 450 -4.05 -8.70 0.94
CA ASP A 450 -4.32 -9.87 0.10
C ASP A 450 -4.40 -9.48 -1.39
N PRO A 451 -3.42 -9.84 -2.23
CA PRO A 451 -3.44 -9.50 -3.65
C PRO A 451 -4.61 -10.14 -4.40
N VAL A 452 -5.13 -11.29 -3.93
CA VAL A 452 -6.28 -11.96 -4.57
C VAL A 452 -7.54 -11.09 -4.46
N GLN A 453 -7.73 -10.44 -3.31
CA GLN A 453 -8.83 -9.50 -3.12
C GLN A 453 -8.65 -8.25 -4.00
N GLY A 454 -7.43 -7.71 -4.11
CA GLY A 454 -7.12 -6.62 -5.02
C GLY A 454 -7.38 -6.97 -6.49
N ILE A 455 -6.96 -8.15 -6.93
CA ILE A 455 -7.23 -8.67 -8.29
C ILE A 455 -8.75 -8.79 -8.50
N HIS A 456 -9.50 -9.30 -7.52
CA HIS A 456 -10.96 -9.38 -7.61
C HIS A 456 -11.58 -8.00 -7.85
N VAL A 457 -11.18 -6.96 -7.09
CA VAL A 457 -11.73 -5.60 -7.29
C VAL A 457 -11.27 -5.00 -8.62
N ALA A 458 -10.03 -5.20 -9.05
CA ALA A 458 -9.55 -4.74 -10.35
C ALA A 458 -10.38 -5.30 -11.53
N VAL A 459 -10.79 -6.57 -11.43
CA VAL A 459 -11.55 -7.27 -12.47
C VAL A 459 -13.05 -6.99 -12.39
N ASN A 460 -13.62 -6.96 -11.18
CA ASN A 460 -15.07 -6.89 -10.99
C ASN A 460 -15.58 -5.49 -10.68
N ARG A 461 -14.72 -4.62 -10.14
CA ARG A 461 -15.03 -3.29 -9.59
C ARG A 461 -16.09 -3.34 -8.50
N ARG A 462 -15.96 -4.34 -7.63
CA ARG A 462 -16.83 -4.69 -6.49
C ARG A 462 -15.99 -5.31 -5.39
N GLU A 463 -16.32 -5.03 -4.14
CA GLU A 463 -15.65 -5.64 -3.00
C GLU A 463 -15.89 -7.17 -2.95
N PRO A 464 -14.88 -7.98 -2.57
CA PRO A 464 -15.04 -9.41 -2.38
C PRO A 464 -16.13 -9.72 -1.36
N GLY A 465 -17.07 -10.60 -1.74
CA GLY A 465 -18.16 -11.03 -0.84
C GLY A 465 -19.27 -9.99 -0.62
N SER A 466 -19.19 -8.81 -1.24
CA SER A 466 -20.24 -7.78 -1.10
C SER A 466 -21.57 -8.22 -1.72
N THR A 467 -22.65 -7.97 -0.98
CA THR A 467 -24.02 -8.17 -1.45
C THR A 467 -24.50 -7.02 -2.34
N ASP A 468 -23.77 -5.90 -2.40
CA ASP A 468 -24.10 -4.79 -3.29
C ASP A 468 -23.78 -5.16 -4.74
N SER A 469 -24.80 -5.14 -5.60
CA SER A 469 -24.69 -5.51 -7.01
C SER A 469 -24.18 -4.38 -7.91
N ARG A 470 -24.08 -3.15 -7.41
CA ARG A 470 -23.54 -2.01 -8.16
C ARG A 470 -22.09 -2.27 -8.54
N VAL A 471 -21.70 -1.82 -9.74
CA VAL A 471 -20.34 -1.95 -10.26
C VAL A 471 -19.74 -0.55 -10.39
N PHE A 472 -18.60 -0.33 -9.76
CA PHE A 472 -17.97 0.99 -9.75
C PHE A 472 -17.17 1.26 -11.04
N LEU A 473 -17.69 2.09 -11.94
CA LEU A 473 -17.05 2.46 -13.21
C LEU A 473 -16.59 1.23 -14.03
N PRO A 474 -17.53 0.42 -14.57
CA PRO A 474 -17.24 -0.87 -15.22
C PRO A 474 -16.26 -0.79 -16.40
N GLU A 475 -16.17 0.34 -17.09
CA GLU A 475 -15.24 0.61 -18.18
C GLU A 475 -13.76 0.68 -17.75
N GLN A 476 -13.51 0.79 -16.44
CA GLN A 476 -12.17 0.80 -15.83
C GLN A 476 -11.70 -0.58 -15.33
N ARG A 477 -12.47 -1.63 -15.62
CA ARG A 477 -12.08 -3.03 -15.32
C ARG A 477 -10.78 -3.41 -16.02
N LEU A 478 -10.00 -4.25 -15.35
CA LEU A 478 -8.88 -4.99 -15.94
C LEU A 478 -9.30 -6.42 -16.25
N ASP A 479 -8.69 -7.05 -17.27
CA ASP A 479 -8.77 -8.50 -17.40
C ASP A 479 -7.91 -9.19 -16.31
N PRO A 480 -8.23 -10.44 -15.91
CA PRO A 480 -7.50 -11.13 -14.84
C PRO A 480 -5.99 -11.22 -15.07
N ALA A 481 -5.54 -11.41 -16.31
CA ALA A 481 -4.11 -11.52 -16.60
C ALA A 481 -3.41 -10.16 -16.45
N SER A 482 -4.04 -9.05 -16.84
CA SER A 482 -3.53 -7.70 -16.56
C SER A 482 -3.46 -7.40 -15.07
N ALA A 483 -4.48 -7.77 -14.29
CA ALA A 483 -4.50 -7.56 -12.85
C ALA A 483 -3.41 -8.39 -12.13
N VAL A 484 -3.23 -9.66 -12.50
CA VAL A 484 -2.12 -10.50 -12.01
C VAL A 484 -0.77 -9.90 -12.40
N ALA A 485 -0.60 -9.45 -13.65
CA ALA A 485 0.64 -8.83 -14.10
C ALA A 485 0.98 -7.56 -13.32
N ALA A 486 0.00 -6.73 -12.96
CA ALA A 486 0.20 -5.55 -12.12
C ALA A 486 0.78 -5.92 -10.74
N TYR A 487 0.25 -6.95 -10.08
CA TYR A 487 0.74 -7.47 -8.79
C TYR A 487 2.00 -8.35 -8.89
N THR A 488 2.51 -8.63 -10.09
CA THR A 488 3.69 -9.49 -10.28
C THR A 488 4.76 -8.75 -11.08
N ALA A 489 4.78 -8.87 -12.41
CA ALA A 489 5.78 -8.25 -13.28
C ALA A 489 5.82 -6.72 -13.13
N GLY A 490 4.67 -6.07 -13.01
CA GLY A 490 4.55 -4.62 -12.81
C GLY A 490 5.17 -4.16 -11.49
N SER A 491 4.75 -4.79 -10.38
CA SER A 491 5.31 -4.52 -9.05
C SER A 491 6.80 -4.91 -8.94
N ALA A 492 7.24 -6.00 -9.56
CA ALA A 492 8.66 -6.35 -9.62
C ALA A 492 9.48 -5.32 -10.40
N HIS A 493 8.92 -4.79 -11.50
CA HIS A 493 9.54 -3.73 -12.28
C HIS A 493 9.66 -2.44 -11.47
N VAL A 494 8.59 -1.93 -10.84
CA VAL A 494 8.71 -0.70 -10.03
C VAL A 494 9.65 -0.92 -8.84
N ASN A 495 9.69 -2.11 -8.27
CA ASN A 495 10.60 -2.46 -7.18
C ASN A 495 12.05 -2.65 -7.64
N GLY A 496 12.35 -2.62 -8.95
CA GLY A 496 13.70 -2.75 -9.51
C GLY A 496 14.24 -4.19 -9.56
N VAL A 497 13.39 -5.21 -9.51
CA VAL A 497 13.74 -6.64 -9.47
C VAL A 497 13.34 -7.29 -10.80
N ASP A 498 14.07 -6.96 -11.87
CA ASP A 498 13.68 -7.34 -13.24
C ASP A 498 13.77 -8.85 -13.54
N ASP A 499 14.53 -9.60 -12.73
CA ASP A 499 14.59 -11.06 -12.79
C ASP A 499 13.56 -11.74 -11.87
N ALA A 500 12.50 -11.03 -11.46
CA ALA A 500 11.35 -11.55 -10.72
C ALA A 500 10.01 -11.10 -11.34
N GLY A 501 8.89 -11.55 -10.78
CA GLY A 501 7.54 -11.17 -11.23
C GLY A 501 7.09 -11.80 -12.55
N SER A 502 7.94 -12.63 -13.18
CA SER A 502 7.58 -13.46 -14.33
C SER A 502 8.26 -14.83 -14.24
N LEU A 503 7.62 -15.87 -14.80
CA LEU A 503 8.12 -17.23 -14.81
C LEU A 503 8.84 -17.53 -16.13
N LEU A 504 10.10 -17.09 -16.21
CA LEU A 504 10.97 -17.34 -17.36
C LEU A 504 12.26 -18.04 -16.90
N PRO A 505 12.88 -18.92 -17.72
CA PRO A 505 14.18 -19.48 -17.41
C PRO A 505 15.21 -18.39 -17.10
N GLY A 506 15.95 -18.57 -16.00
CA GLY A 506 16.92 -17.60 -15.47
C GLY A 506 16.34 -16.65 -14.42
N ASN A 507 15.02 -16.45 -14.36
CA ASN A 507 14.40 -15.63 -13.32
C ASN A 507 14.47 -16.33 -11.95
N LEU A 508 14.32 -15.54 -10.90
CA LEU A 508 14.18 -15.97 -9.53
C LEU A 508 12.93 -16.84 -9.37
N ALA A 509 13.05 -17.93 -8.61
CA ALA A 509 11.95 -18.80 -8.26
C ALA A 509 11.13 -18.23 -7.09
N ASP A 510 10.62 -17.01 -7.26
CA ASP A 510 9.63 -16.40 -6.38
C ASP A 510 8.24 -16.79 -6.92
N LEU A 511 7.52 -17.68 -6.23
CA LEU A 511 6.36 -18.41 -6.77
C LEU A 511 5.19 -18.44 -5.78
N VAL A 512 3.97 -18.48 -6.29
CA VAL A 512 2.76 -18.73 -5.50
C VAL A 512 1.86 -19.76 -6.16
N VAL A 513 1.33 -20.69 -5.36
CA VAL A 513 0.34 -21.68 -5.79
C VAL A 513 -1.03 -21.33 -5.22
N LEU A 514 -2.02 -21.12 -6.07
CA LEU A 514 -3.41 -20.89 -5.69
C LEU A 514 -4.24 -22.17 -5.76
N ASP A 515 -5.31 -22.25 -4.96
CA ASP A 515 -6.22 -23.39 -4.91
C ASP A 515 -7.14 -23.55 -6.13
N ARG A 516 -7.10 -22.60 -7.08
CA ARG A 516 -7.85 -22.61 -8.34
C ARG A 516 -7.21 -21.71 -9.40
N ASP A 517 -7.58 -21.92 -10.66
CA ASP A 517 -7.20 -21.03 -11.77
C ASP A 517 -8.09 -19.78 -11.83
N ILE A 518 -7.65 -18.70 -11.19
CA ILE A 518 -8.34 -17.39 -11.19
C ILE A 518 -8.36 -16.69 -12.54
N LEU A 519 -7.61 -17.17 -13.54
CA LEU A 519 -7.58 -16.58 -14.88
C LEU A 519 -8.67 -17.17 -15.78
N THR A 520 -9.23 -18.33 -15.43
CA THR A 520 -10.29 -18.99 -16.20
C THR A 520 -11.58 -19.22 -15.41
N ALA A 521 -11.53 -19.15 -14.08
CA ALA A 521 -12.70 -19.21 -13.23
C ALA A 521 -13.65 -18.02 -13.51
N PRO A 522 -14.94 -18.13 -13.16
CA PRO A 522 -15.84 -16.99 -13.17
C PRO A 522 -15.25 -15.81 -12.36
N PRO A 523 -15.25 -14.57 -12.87
CA PRO A 523 -14.60 -13.43 -12.22
C PRO A 523 -15.01 -13.20 -10.77
N GLU A 524 -16.28 -13.48 -10.44
CA GLU A 524 -16.83 -13.37 -9.09
C GLU A 524 -16.18 -14.34 -8.09
N GLU A 525 -15.63 -15.47 -8.55
CA GLU A 525 -14.98 -16.47 -7.69
C GLU A 525 -13.53 -16.12 -7.36
N ILE A 526 -12.92 -15.13 -8.04
CA ILE A 526 -11.52 -14.74 -7.84
C ILE A 526 -11.24 -14.44 -6.36
N GLY A 527 -12.10 -13.67 -5.70
CA GLY A 527 -11.90 -13.23 -4.31
C GLY A 527 -11.97 -14.37 -3.29
N GLY A 528 -12.40 -15.56 -3.69
CA GLY A 528 -12.43 -16.76 -2.84
C GLY A 528 -11.26 -17.72 -3.06
N ALA A 529 -10.32 -17.39 -3.96
CA ALA A 529 -9.11 -18.19 -4.15
C ALA A 529 -8.18 -18.07 -2.95
N ARG A 530 -7.48 -19.15 -2.62
CA ARG A 530 -6.57 -19.20 -1.47
C ARG A 530 -5.16 -19.56 -1.90
N VAL A 531 -4.19 -18.96 -1.23
CA VAL A 531 -2.78 -19.34 -1.35
C VAL A 531 -2.56 -20.66 -0.62
N LEU A 532 -2.00 -21.64 -1.35
CA LEU A 532 -1.64 -22.95 -0.81
C LEU A 532 -0.15 -23.02 -0.47
N ARG A 533 0.70 -22.39 -1.26
CA ARG A 533 2.15 -22.37 -1.08
C ARG A 533 2.76 -21.09 -1.60
N THR A 534 3.80 -20.62 -0.91
CA THR A 534 4.61 -19.47 -1.34
C THR A 534 6.07 -19.85 -1.25
N TYR A 535 6.81 -19.54 -2.31
CA TYR A 535 8.24 -19.80 -2.43
C TYR A 535 8.99 -18.51 -2.68
N VAL A 536 10.15 -18.34 -2.06
CA VAL A 536 11.04 -17.20 -2.28
C VAL A 536 12.43 -17.71 -2.61
N GLY A 537 12.87 -17.52 -3.85
CA GLY A 537 14.09 -18.10 -4.38
C GLY A 537 14.12 -19.63 -4.26
N GLY A 538 13.02 -20.30 -4.60
CA GLY A 538 12.89 -21.76 -4.55
C GLY A 538 12.63 -22.34 -3.16
N GLU A 539 12.83 -21.57 -2.09
CA GLU A 539 12.61 -22.00 -0.70
C GLU A 539 11.15 -21.81 -0.28
N LEU A 540 10.54 -22.83 0.33
CA LEU A 540 9.17 -22.79 0.82
C LEU A 540 9.08 -21.91 2.08
N VAL A 541 8.40 -20.76 1.98
CA VAL A 541 8.21 -19.81 3.09
C VAL A 541 6.82 -19.86 3.71
N HIS A 542 5.85 -20.47 3.02
CA HIS A 542 4.51 -20.73 3.53
C HIS A 542 3.90 -21.98 2.90
N SER A 543 3.18 -22.76 3.72
CA SER A 543 2.29 -23.84 3.30
C SER A 543 0.97 -23.68 4.05
N GLY A 544 -0.14 -23.64 3.31
CA GLY A 544 -1.50 -23.55 3.82
C GLY A 544 -2.12 -24.88 4.25
#